data_AF-A0A2G6ERD2-F1
#
_entry.id   AF-A0A2G6ERD2-F1
#
_cell.length_a   1.000
_cell.length_b   1.000
_cell.length_c   1.000
_cell.angle_alpha   90.00
_cell.angle_beta   90.00
_cell.angle_gamma   90.00
#
_symmetry.space_group_name_H-M   'P 1'
#
loop_
_entity.id
_entity.type
_entity.pdbx_description
1 polymer ?
#
loop_
_entity_poly.entity_id
_entity_poly.type
_entity_poly.pdbx_seq_one_letter_code
_entity_poly.pdbx_strand_id
1 'polypeptide(L)'
;MPNHLRSPTPPAFDLLTCPLRGNHLLEAGAGTGKTFSLAFLYLRLLLERGLAVEEILVTTFTNAATAELKGRIFAQIQHAQQCFNALRTTADEATLAQQSPEQALLLTLLQQLRQQVQDDDLLAQRLRLALAR
;
A
#
# COMPACT_ATOMS: atom_id res chain seq x y z
N MET A 1 -39.09 -4.51 -27.12
CA MET A 1 -38.43 -5.13 -25.96
C MET A 1 -37.01 -4.58 -25.89
N PRO A 2 -36.68 -3.63 -25.00
CA PRO A 2 -35.33 -3.11 -24.93
C PRO A 2 -34.43 -4.11 -24.20
N ASN A 3 -33.33 -4.44 -24.86
CA ASN A 3 -32.27 -5.32 -24.40
C ASN A 3 -31.63 -4.72 -23.13
N HIS A 4 -31.72 -5.43 -22.00
CA HIS A 4 -31.01 -5.04 -20.78
C HIS A 4 -29.52 -5.26 -21.00
N LEU A 5 -28.84 -4.22 -21.45
CA LEU A 5 -27.38 -4.15 -21.55
C LEU A 5 -26.80 -4.56 -20.18
N ARG A 6 -26.19 -5.75 -20.11
CA ARG A 6 -25.34 -6.13 -18.98
C ARG A 6 -24.30 -5.03 -18.83
N SER A 7 -24.37 -4.26 -17.76
CA SER A 7 -23.27 -3.40 -17.34
C SER A 7 -22.01 -4.27 -17.26
N PRO A 8 -20.89 -3.87 -17.89
CA PRO A 8 -19.67 -4.66 -17.81
C PRO A 8 -19.33 -4.87 -16.34
N THR A 9 -19.04 -6.11 -15.96
CA THR A 9 -18.55 -6.43 -14.62
C THR A 9 -17.33 -5.54 -14.38
N PRO A 10 -17.31 -4.70 -13.33
CA PRO A 10 -16.14 -3.89 -13.06
C PRO A 10 -14.93 -4.81 -12.90
N PRO A 11 -13.75 -4.43 -13.43
CA PRO A 11 -12.56 -5.24 -13.27
C PRO A 11 -12.30 -5.49 -11.78
N ALA A 12 -11.83 -6.70 -11.47
CA ALA A 12 -11.50 -7.07 -10.10
C ALA A 12 -10.49 -6.05 -9.52
N PHE A 13 -10.72 -5.61 -8.28
CA PHE A 13 -9.81 -4.71 -7.60
C PHE A 13 -8.47 -5.40 -7.34
N ASP A 14 -7.39 -4.83 -7.85
CA ASP A 14 -6.02 -5.26 -7.59
C ASP A 14 -5.28 -4.16 -6.83
N LEU A 15 -4.84 -4.50 -5.62
CA LEU A 15 -4.19 -3.58 -4.69
C LEU A 15 -2.83 -3.06 -5.20
N LEU A 16 -2.13 -3.83 -6.04
CA LEU A 16 -0.80 -3.48 -6.56
C LEU A 16 -0.85 -2.59 -7.80
N THR A 17 -1.92 -2.71 -8.57
CA THR A 17 -2.03 -2.09 -9.91
C THR A 17 -3.16 -1.08 -10.02
N CYS A 18 -4.07 -0.99 -9.04
CA CYS A 18 -5.16 -0.02 -9.11
C CYS A 18 -4.62 1.41 -9.24
N PRO A 19 -5.29 2.28 -10.04
CA PRO A 19 -4.88 3.67 -10.17
C PRO A 19 -4.89 4.39 -8.82
N LEU A 20 -4.00 5.36 -8.65
CA LEU A 20 -3.97 6.23 -7.46
C LEU A 20 -4.54 7.63 -7.75
N ARG A 21 -5.50 7.71 -8.68
CA ARG A 21 -6.20 8.93 -9.12
C ARG A 21 -7.68 8.65 -9.31
N GLY A 22 -8.50 9.68 -9.14
CA GLY A 22 -9.95 9.55 -9.28
C GLY A 22 -10.59 8.88 -8.06
N ASN A 23 -11.84 8.47 -8.24
CA ASN A 23 -12.64 7.89 -7.17
C ASN A 23 -12.67 6.38 -7.31
N HIS A 24 -12.29 5.67 -6.24
CA HIS A 24 -12.37 4.21 -6.16
C HIS A 24 -13.27 3.80 -5.03
N LEU A 25 -14.13 2.82 -5.30
CA LEU A 25 -14.97 2.18 -4.30
C LEU A 25 -14.38 0.81 -3.97
N LEU A 26 -14.03 0.63 -2.70
CA LEU A 26 -13.48 -0.60 -2.14
C LEU A 26 -14.56 -1.31 -1.31
N GLU A 27 -15.31 -2.18 -1.96
CA GLU A 27 -16.25 -3.07 -1.28
C GLU A 27 -15.52 -4.28 -0.72
N ALA A 28 -15.79 -4.60 0.54
CA ALA A 28 -15.20 -5.74 1.23
C ALA A 28 -16.16 -6.16 2.36
N GLY A 29 -16.26 -7.45 2.64
CA GLY A 29 -17.03 -7.94 3.78
C GLY A 29 -16.36 -7.63 5.13
N ALA A 30 -17.05 -7.92 6.23
CA ALA A 30 -16.41 -7.92 7.55
C ALA A 30 -15.22 -8.91 7.56
N GLY A 31 -14.08 -8.51 8.13
CA GLY A 31 -12.89 -9.36 8.23
C GLY A 31 -12.08 -9.59 6.94
N THR A 32 -12.43 -8.95 5.82
CA THR A 32 -11.78 -9.18 4.51
C THR A 32 -10.61 -8.24 4.19
N GLY A 33 -9.95 -7.67 5.21
CA GLY A 33 -8.70 -6.92 5.01
C GLY A 33 -8.85 -5.48 4.50
N LYS A 34 -10.00 -4.81 4.67
CA LYS A 34 -10.15 -3.36 4.31
C LYS A 34 -9.04 -2.48 4.87
N THR A 35 -8.76 -2.63 6.16
CA THR A 35 -7.76 -1.85 6.87
C THR A 35 -6.35 -2.14 6.34
N PHE A 36 -6.09 -3.39 5.95
CA PHE A 36 -4.86 -3.81 5.30
C PHE A 36 -4.71 -3.15 3.91
N SER A 37 -5.77 -3.18 3.09
CA SER A 37 -5.77 -2.50 1.79
C SER A 37 -5.53 -1.00 1.92
N LEU A 38 -6.16 -0.33 2.90
CA LEU A 38 -5.93 1.09 3.15
C LEU A 38 -4.47 1.40 3.52
N ALA A 39 -3.84 0.58 4.36
CA ALA A 39 -2.44 0.76 4.71
C ALA A 39 -1.50 0.60 3.49
N PHE A 40 -1.77 -0.38 2.63
CA PHE A 40 -1.03 -0.56 1.38
C PHE A 40 -1.25 0.58 0.39
N LEU A 41 -2.48 1.08 0.23
CA LEU A 41 -2.75 2.24 -0.60
C LEU A 41 -2.06 3.49 -0.08
N TYR A 42 -2.03 3.68 1.24
CA TYR A 42 -1.29 4.78 1.86
C TYR A 42 0.20 4.69 1.52
N LEU A 43 0.80 3.50 1.67
CA LEU A 43 2.20 3.27 1.29
C LEU A 43 2.46 3.55 -0.19
N ARG A 44 1.56 3.10 -1.08
CA ARG A 44 1.66 3.40 -2.52
C ARG A 44 1.57 4.90 -2.81
N LEU A 45 0.69 5.65 -2.13
CA LEU A 45 0.60 7.10 -2.29
C LEU A 45 1.90 7.80 -1.88
N LEU A 46 2.54 7.37 -0.78
CA LEU A 46 3.84 7.88 -0.37
C LEU A 46 4.94 7.56 -1.39
N LEU A 47 5.05 6.29 -1.81
CA LEU A 47 6.21 5.81 -2.56
C LEU A 47 6.08 5.95 -4.08
N GLU A 48 4.90 5.70 -4.63
CA GLU A 48 4.61 5.78 -6.07
C GLU A 48 4.36 7.24 -6.47
N ARG A 49 3.53 7.96 -5.70
CA ARG A 49 3.11 9.33 -6.03
C ARG A 49 3.97 10.40 -5.35
N GLY A 50 4.79 10.02 -4.37
CA GLY A 50 5.67 10.95 -3.67
C GLY A 50 4.96 11.94 -2.76
N LEU A 51 3.72 11.63 -2.34
CA LEU A 51 2.97 12.50 -1.44
C LEU A 51 3.59 12.50 -0.04
N ALA A 52 3.55 13.63 0.63
CA ALA A 52 3.87 13.76 2.04
C ALA A 52 2.71 13.22 2.91
N VAL A 53 3.01 12.87 4.17
CA VAL A 53 2.01 12.38 5.13
C VAL A 53 0.86 13.37 5.30
N GLU A 54 1.17 14.66 5.30
CA GLU A 54 0.22 15.76 5.45
C GLU A 54 -0.69 15.97 4.24
N GLU A 55 -0.34 15.41 3.08
CA GLU A 55 -1.13 15.47 1.85
C GLU A 55 -2.14 14.30 1.74
N ILE A 56 -2.13 13.36 2.68
CA ILE A 56 -3.00 12.18 2.68
C ILE A 56 -3.95 12.20 3.87
N LEU A 57 -5.23 12.47 3.59
CA LEU A 57 -6.29 12.41 4.59
C LEU A 57 -6.95 11.04 4.63
N VAL A 58 -7.01 10.44 5.82
CA VAL A 58 -7.75 9.20 6.07
C VAL A 58 -8.74 9.45 7.22
N THR A 59 -10.00 9.09 7.01
CA THR A 59 -11.08 9.31 7.98
C THR A 59 -11.83 8.02 8.27
N THR A 60 -12.25 7.83 9.51
CA THR A 60 -13.09 6.69 9.95
C THR A 60 -14.24 7.17 10.83
N PHE A 61 -15.19 6.30 11.14
CA PHE A 61 -16.39 6.66 11.91
C PHE A 61 -16.13 7.01 13.38
N THR A 62 -15.05 6.50 13.98
CA THR A 62 -14.76 6.68 15.40
C THR A 62 -13.30 7.03 15.64
N ASN A 63 -13.04 7.83 16.68
CA ASN A 63 -11.68 8.19 17.08
C ASN A 63 -10.81 6.96 17.40
N ALA A 64 -11.41 5.93 18.00
CA ALA A 64 -10.73 4.66 18.27
C ALA A 64 -10.28 3.97 16.98
N ALA A 65 -11.16 3.90 15.97
CA ALA A 65 -10.82 3.33 14.67
C ALA A 65 -9.79 4.20 13.92
N THR A 66 -9.82 5.53 14.10
CA THR A 66 -8.79 6.42 13.55
C THR A 66 -7.42 6.13 14.17
N ALA A 67 -7.35 6.00 15.51
CA ALA A 67 -6.11 5.68 16.21
C ALA A 67 -5.55 4.30 15.82
N GLU A 68 -6.42 3.30 15.72
CA GLU A 68 -6.04 1.95 15.28
C GLU A 68 -5.50 1.96 13.84
N LEU A 69 -6.22 2.60 12.91
CA LEU A 69 -5.78 2.69 11.52
C LEU A 69 -4.47 3.47 11.39
N LYS A 70 -4.31 4.56 12.14
CA LYS A 70 -3.03 5.29 12.22
C LYS A 70 -1.91 4.34 12.64
N GLY A 71 -2.07 3.63 13.76
CA GLY A 71 -1.06 2.67 14.25
C GLY A 71 -0.68 1.62 13.20
N ARG A 72 -1.68 1.08 12.49
CA ARG A 72 -1.46 0.10 11.41
C ARG A 72 -0.71 0.68 10.21
N ILE A 73 -1.04 1.90 9.78
CA ILE A 73 -0.31 2.59 8.70
C ILE A 73 1.15 2.78 9.07
N PHE A 74 1.42 3.30 10.28
CA PHE A 74 2.79 3.52 10.73
C PHE A 74 3.59 2.21 10.84
N ALA A 75 3.00 1.16 11.42
CA ALA A 75 3.62 -0.16 11.47
C ALA A 75 3.95 -0.70 10.06
N GLN A 76 3.05 -0.49 9.10
CA GLN A 76 3.28 -0.91 7.72
C GLN A 76 4.42 -0.13 7.04
N ILE A 77 4.54 1.18 7.29
CA ILE A 77 5.65 1.98 6.77
C ILE A 77 6.98 1.54 7.41
N GLN A 78 7.00 1.26 8.71
CA GLN A 78 8.19 0.72 9.39
C GLN A 78 8.61 -0.62 8.79
N HIS A 79 7.65 -1.54 8.59
CA HIS A 79 7.91 -2.83 7.97
C HIS A 79 8.44 -2.68 6.54
N ALA A 80 7.83 -1.79 5.74
CA ALA A 80 8.30 -1.46 4.41
C ALA A 80 9.74 -0.94 4.40
N GLN A 81 10.11 -0.08 5.35
CA GLN A 81 11.49 0.41 5.49
C GLN A 81 12.47 -0.72 5.83
N GLN A 82 12.11 -1.62 6.73
CA GLN A 82 12.96 -2.76 7.08
C GLN A 82 13.17 -3.69 5.88
N CYS A 83 12.08 -4.05 5.17
CA CYS A 83 12.15 -4.87 3.97
C CYS A 83 12.94 -4.18 2.86
N PHE A 84 12.74 -2.88 2.65
CA PHE A 84 13.45 -2.11 1.63
C PHE A 84 14.95 -2.04 1.90
N ASN A 85 15.35 -1.83 3.16
CA ASN A 85 16.75 -1.85 3.56
C ASN A 85 17.36 -3.25 3.32
N ALA A 86 16.64 -4.32 3.69
CA ALA A 86 17.08 -5.69 3.44
C ALA A 86 17.28 -5.95 1.93
N LEU A 87 16.33 -5.54 1.08
CA LEU A 87 16.42 -5.66 -0.38
C LEU A 87 17.63 -4.90 -0.99
N ARG A 88 18.14 -3.87 -0.31
CA ARG A 88 19.35 -3.14 -0.73
C ARG A 88 20.64 -3.82 -0.28
N THR A 89 20.61 -4.59 0.82
CA THR A 89 21.81 -5.15 1.46
C THR A 89 22.01 -6.65 1.25
N THR A 90 20.94 -7.44 1.11
CA THR A 90 21.00 -8.91 1.05
C THR A 90 20.52 -9.43 -0.30
N ALA A 91 21.23 -10.40 -0.86
CA ALA A 91 20.83 -11.11 -2.09
C ALA A 91 19.77 -12.21 -1.85
N ASP A 92 19.47 -12.55 -0.59
CA ASP A 92 18.56 -13.64 -0.24
C ASP A 92 17.10 -13.17 -0.06
N GLU A 93 16.54 -12.65 -1.15
CA GLU A 93 15.14 -12.21 -1.25
C GLU A 93 14.15 -13.35 -0.92
N ALA A 94 14.54 -14.59 -1.22
CA ALA A 94 13.73 -15.79 -1.01
C ALA A 94 13.40 -16.04 0.47
N THR A 95 14.32 -15.72 1.39
CA THR A 95 14.14 -15.93 2.84
C THR A 95 13.14 -14.93 3.42
N LEU A 96 13.11 -13.70 2.89
CA LEU A 96 12.19 -12.64 3.33
C LEU A 96 10.74 -12.93 2.90
N ALA A 97 10.54 -13.56 1.75
CA ALA A 97 9.21 -13.87 1.20
C ALA A 97 8.50 -15.04 1.91
N GLN A 98 9.25 -15.92 2.60
CA GLN A 98 8.72 -17.13 3.23
C GLN A 98 8.01 -16.88 4.57
N GLN A 99 8.00 -15.64 5.06
CA GLN A 99 7.58 -15.31 6.43
C GLN A 99 6.07 -15.07 6.56
N SER A 100 5.38 -14.52 5.56
CA SER A 100 3.91 -14.39 5.52
C SER A 100 3.39 -13.94 4.15
N PRO A 101 2.10 -14.19 3.79
CA PRO A 101 1.51 -13.70 2.54
C PRO A 101 1.48 -12.17 2.45
N GLU A 102 1.29 -11.47 3.57
CA GLU A 102 1.34 -10.00 3.62
C GLU A 102 2.73 -9.46 3.29
N GLN A 103 3.77 -10.13 3.78
CA GLN A 103 5.15 -9.77 3.51
C GLN A 103 5.56 -10.08 2.08
N ALA A 104 5.10 -11.20 1.50
CA ALA A 104 5.27 -11.48 0.08
C ALA A 104 4.64 -10.40 -0.81
N LEU A 105 3.45 -9.91 -0.44
CA LEU A 105 2.79 -8.81 -1.16
C LEU A 105 3.58 -7.50 -1.04
N LEU A 106 4.07 -7.19 0.16
CA LEU A 106 4.89 -5.99 0.41
C LEU A 106 6.18 -6.02 -0.41
N LEU A 107 6.90 -7.15 -0.42
CA LEU A 107 8.12 -7.32 -1.21
C LEU A 107 7.84 -7.16 -2.70
N THR A 108 6.77 -7.77 -3.19
CA THR A 108 6.33 -7.61 -4.60
C THR A 108 6.08 -6.14 -4.93
N LEU A 109 5.38 -5.40 -4.04
CA LEU A 109 5.15 -3.98 -4.23
C LEU A 109 6.47 -3.18 -4.27
N LEU A 110 7.37 -3.42 -3.31
CA LEU A 110 8.64 -2.71 -3.24
C LEU A 110 9.50 -3.00 -4.48
N GLN A 111 9.56 -4.24 -4.95
CA GLN A 111 10.26 -4.60 -6.19
C GLN A 111 9.66 -3.88 -7.40
N GLN A 112 8.32 -3.85 -7.52
CA GLN A 112 7.64 -3.10 -8.59
C GLN A 112 8.00 -1.61 -8.55
N LEU A 113 7.97 -1.00 -7.36
CA LEU A 113 8.30 0.42 -7.19
C LEU A 113 9.77 0.72 -7.53
N ARG A 114 10.71 -0.16 -7.16
CA ARG A 114 12.12 -0.03 -7.56
C ARG A 114 12.28 -0.03 -9.08
N GLN A 115 11.58 -0.93 -9.77
CA GLN A 115 11.61 -1.01 -11.24
C GLN A 115 10.97 0.23 -11.90
N GLN A 116 9.90 0.77 -11.31
CA GLN A 116 9.18 1.93 -11.83
C GLN A 116 9.89 3.26 -11.57
N VAL A 117 10.39 3.48 -10.35
CA VAL A 117 11.01 4.75 -9.93
C VAL A 117 12.48 4.81 -10.31
N GLN A 118 13.17 3.66 -10.37
CA GLN A 118 14.60 3.53 -10.71
C GLN A 118 15.55 4.38 -9.84
N ASP A 119 15.10 4.78 -8.65
CA ASP A 119 15.88 5.56 -7.68
C ASP A 119 15.61 5.02 -6.26
N ASP A 120 16.51 4.16 -5.80
CA ASP A 120 16.42 3.53 -4.48
C ASP A 120 16.62 4.54 -3.33
N ASP A 121 17.38 5.61 -3.56
CA ASP A 121 17.67 6.64 -2.54
C ASP A 121 16.47 7.55 -2.32
N LEU A 122 15.75 7.90 -3.41
CA LEU A 122 14.47 8.60 -3.33
C LEU A 122 13.42 7.80 -2.57
N LEU A 123 13.29 6.50 -2.86
CA LEU A 123 12.36 5.62 -2.14
C LEU A 123 12.73 5.52 -0.65
N ALA A 124 14.02 5.32 -0.33
CA ALA A 124 14.50 5.33 1.05
C ALA A 124 14.24 6.66 1.76
N GLN A 125 14.41 7.78 1.06
CA GLN A 125 14.12 9.11 1.59
C GLN A 125 12.64 9.29 1.90
N ARG A 126 11.74 8.88 0.99
CA ARG A 126 10.29 8.94 1.22
C ARG A 126 9.87 8.14 2.46
N LEU A 127 10.40 6.93 2.63
CA LEU A 127 10.17 6.10 3.82
C LEU A 127 10.68 6.77 5.10
N ARG A 128 11.89 7.32 5.07
CA ARG A 128 12.47 8.04 6.24
C ARG A 128 11.65 9.26 6.62
N LEU A 129 11.24 10.07 5.65
CA LEU A 129 10.44 11.27 5.89
C LEU A 129 9.06 10.93 6.45
N ALA A 130 8.43 9.86 5.96
CA ALA A 130 7.14 9.41 6.45
C ALA A 130 7.16 8.96 7.93
N LEU A 131 8.28 8.42 8.40
CA LEU A 131 8.46 7.99 9.81
C LEU A 131 8.92 9.10 10.75
N ALA A 132 9.35 10.24 10.22
CA ALA A 132 9.79 11.39 11.01
C ALA A 132 8.64 12.34 11.41
N ARG A 133 7.40 11.97 11.09
CA ARG A 133 6.18 12.75 11.30
C ARG A 133 5.19 11.96 12.16
#